data_AF-A0A955ZV76-F1
#
_entry.id   AF-A0A955ZV76-F1
#
_cell.length_a   1.000
_cell.length_b   1.000
_cell.length_c   1.000
_cell.angle_alpha   90.00
_cell.angle_beta   90.00
_cell.angle_gamma   90.00
#
_symmetry.space_group_name_H-M   'P 1'
#
loop_
_entity.id
_entity.type
_entity.pdbx_description
1 polymer ?
#
loop_
_entity_poly.entity_id
_entity_poly.type
_entity_poly.pdbx_seq_one_letter_code
_entity_poly.pdbx_strand_id
1 'polypeptide(L)'
;MSDRRVSVSASVSVSASESASTSALAVEPTGRAARLWRVLLELATRPEKPAPGVKVVPGRSENLVLEFDEAYTAFVEGFERLPDEEQLLALQRVDAQLAGMVRAQDAELWTERARREDGVWDEVRELAEGVIRVFGWPGVGEMKAGSGSCEASGGVGG
;
A
#
# COMPACT_ATOMS: atom_id res chain seq x y z
N MET A 1 39.33 -43.13 26.14
CA MET A 1 39.14 -43.86 24.87
C MET A 1 37.83 -43.36 24.28
N SER A 2 37.81 -42.22 23.60
CA SER A 2 38.24 -41.94 22.22
C SER A 2 36.99 -41.57 21.43
N ASP A 3 36.85 -40.26 21.23
CA ASP A 3 36.25 -39.56 20.10
C ASP A 3 35.68 -40.37 18.94
N ARG A 4 34.46 -40.00 18.54
CA ARG A 4 34.20 -39.71 17.12
C ARG A 4 32.99 -38.78 16.96
N ARG A 5 33.26 -37.46 16.99
CA ARG A 5 32.40 -36.48 16.33
C ARG A 5 32.64 -36.60 14.82
N VAL A 6 31.58 -36.86 14.06
CA VAL A 6 31.62 -36.70 12.60
C VAL A 6 30.91 -35.39 12.28
N SER A 7 31.71 -34.37 12.04
CA SER A 7 31.29 -33.13 11.39
C SER A 7 31.01 -33.43 9.92
N VAL A 8 29.83 -33.07 9.43
CA VAL A 8 29.58 -32.95 7.98
C VAL A 8 29.30 -31.49 7.69
N SER A 9 30.33 -30.81 7.21
CA SER A 9 30.24 -29.48 6.62
C SER A 9 29.63 -29.64 5.22
N ALA A 10 28.38 -29.23 5.05
CA ALA A 10 27.79 -29.02 3.73
C ALA A 10 27.86 -27.53 3.41
N SER A 11 28.95 -27.13 2.76
CA SER A 11 29.06 -25.82 2.12
C SER A 11 28.24 -25.85 0.83
N VAL A 12 26.97 -25.42 0.90
CA VAL A 12 26.23 -25.01 -0.30
C VAL A 12 26.43 -23.52 -0.46
N SER A 13 27.42 -23.17 -1.26
CA SER A 13 27.50 -21.88 -1.93
C SER A 13 26.69 -22.01 -3.21
N VAL A 14 25.49 -21.44 -3.25
CA VAL A 14 24.81 -21.15 -4.52
C VAL A 14 24.77 -19.64 -4.67
N SER A 15 25.38 -19.25 -5.78
CA SER A 15 25.62 -17.91 -6.27
C SER A 15 24.37 -17.04 -6.31
N ALA A 16 24.57 -15.78 -5.94
CA ALA A 16 23.76 -14.67 -6.40
C ALA A 16 23.80 -14.62 -7.94
N SER A 17 22.64 -14.73 -8.57
CA SER A 17 22.25 -14.40 -9.96
C SER A 17 20.76 -14.76 -10.00
N GLU A 18 19.79 -13.92 -10.28
CA GLU A 18 19.71 -12.74 -11.13
C GLU A 18 18.68 -11.78 -10.52
N SER A 19 19.05 -10.51 -10.43
CA SER A 19 18.08 -9.43 -10.42
C SER A 19 17.37 -9.44 -11.78
N ALA A 20 16.31 -10.23 -11.90
CA ALA A 20 15.29 -9.95 -12.90
C ALA A 20 14.49 -8.75 -12.40
N SER A 21 15.06 -7.54 -12.54
CA SER A 21 14.27 -6.32 -12.70
C SER A 21 13.54 -6.43 -14.03
N THR A 22 12.55 -7.31 -14.09
CA THR A 22 11.47 -7.17 -15.04
C THR A 22 10.66 -6.00 -14.49
N SER A 23 11.07 -4.79 -14.88
CA SER A 23 10.27 -3.59 -14.75
C SER A 23 9.07 -3.75 -15.70
N ALA A 24 8.18 -4.69 -15.38
CA ALA A 24 6.83 -4.69 -15.89
C ALA A 24 6.25 -3.37 -15.38
N LEU A 25 6.05 -2.42 -16.28
CA LEU A 25 5.47 -1.13 -15.96
C LEU A 25 4.17 -1.41 -15.20
N ALA A 26 4.16 -1.11 -13.90
CA ALA A 26 2.98 -1.30 -13.07
C ALA A 26 1.82 -0.56 -13.73
N VAL A 27 0.78 -1.29 -14.13
CA VAL A 27 -0.33 -0.71 -14.87
C VAL A 27 -1.26 -0.07 -13.86
N GLU A 28 -1.55 1.22 -14.05
CA GLU A 28 -2.54 1.90 -13.22
C GLU A 28 -3.91 1.21 -13.35
N PRO A 29 -4.54 0.82 -12.23
CA PRO A 29 -5.87 0.23 -12.29
C PRO A 29 -6.89 1.27 -12.76
N THR A 30 -7.93 0.79 -13.45
CA THR A 30 -9.03 1.63 -13.97
C THR A 30 -10.37 1.28 -13.30
N GLY A 31 -11.39 2.12 -13.50
CA GLY A 31 -12.74 1.88 -13.00
C GLY A 31 -12.81 1.70 -11.47
N ARG A 32 -13.43 0.61 -11.03
CA ARG A 32 -13.62 0.29 -9.60
C ARG A 32 -12.30 -0.02 -8.89
N ALA A 33 -11.39 -0.72 -9.56
CA ALA A 33 -10.05 -1.00 -9.05
C ALA A 33 -9.25 0.29 -8.80
N ALA A 34 -9.41 1.30 -9.67
CA ALA A 34 -8.80 2.62 -9.48
C ALA A 34 -9.24 3.30 -8.19
N ARG A 35 -10.53 3.18 -7.84
CA ARG A 35 -11.07 3.77 -6.61
C ARG A 35 -10.45 3.11 -5.38
N LEU A 36 -10.45 1.78 -5.33
CA LEU A 36 -9.86 1.02 -4.23
C LEU A 36 -8.36 1.28 -4.10
N TRP A 37 -7.64 1.29 -5.21
CA TRP A 37 -6.20 1.60 -5.25
C TRP A 37 -5.87 2.98 -4.68
N ARG A 38 -6.61 4.04 -5.04
CA ARG A 38 -6.37 5.39 -4.48
C ARG A 38 -6.58 5.44 -2.99
N VAL A 39 -7.63 4.79 -2.48
CA VAL A 39 -7.89 4.73 -1.04
C VAL A 39 -6.77 3.96 -0.33
N LEU A 40 -6.32 2.83 -0.89
CA LEU A 40 -5.19 2.07 -0.36
C LEU A 40 -3.89 2.88 -0.36
N LEU A 41 -3.62 3.67 -1.40
CA LEU A 41 -2.47 4.57 -1.42
C LEU A 41 -2.54 5.62 -0.32
N GLU A 42 -3.73 6.18 -0.08
CA GLU A 42 -3.92 7.13 1.01
C GLU A 42 -3.82 6.47 2.40
N LEU A 43 -4.29 5.23 2.54
CA LEU A 43 -4.10 4.42 3.75
C LEU A 43 -2.61 4.10 3.97
N ALA A 44 -1.87 3.77 2.91
CA ALA A 44 -0.43 3.50 2.93
C ALA A 44 0.43 4.75 3.19
N THR A 45 -0.09 5.94 2.89
CA THR A 45 0.65 7.18 3.03
C THR A 45 0.59 7.70 4.46
N ARG A 46 1.76 7.93 5.07
CA ARG A 46 1.83 8.66 6.34
C ARG A 46 1.54 10.14 6.08
N PRO A 47 0.53 10.76 6.73
CA PRO A 47 0.22 12.16 6.50
C PRO A 47 1.32 13.07 7.03
N GLU A 48 1.71 14.05 6.23
CA GLU A 48 2.67 15.07 6.65
C GLU A 48 2.11 15.95 7.78
N LYS A 49 3.00 16.62 8.51
CA LYS A 49 2.57 17.62 9.48
C LYS A 49 1.96 18.81 8.73
N PRO A 50 0.72 19.22 9.04
CA PRO A 50 0.13 20.39 8.40
C PRO A 50 1.00 21.61 8.68
N ALA A 51 1.24 22.41 7.65
CA ALA A 51 1.95 23.67 7.79
C ALA A 51 1.18 24.61 8.74
N PRO A 52 1.88 25.55 9.43
CA PRO A 52 1.23 26.52 10.31
C PRO A 52 0.09 27.25 9.57
N GLY A 53 -1.12 27.24 10.14
CA GLY A 53 -2.29 27.89 9.56
C GLY A 53 -3.12 27.03 8.59
N VAL A 54 -2.67 25.83 8.23
CA VAL A 54 -3.50 24.86 7.49
C VAL A 54 -4.49 24.22 8.44
N LYS A 55 -5.78 24.29 8.10
CA LYS A 55 -6.84 23.63 8.87
C LYS A 55 -6.78 22.13 8.65
N VAL A 56 -6.72 21.38 9.75
CA VAL A 56 -6.95 19.93 9.74
C VAL A 56 -8.43 19.69 9.50
N VAL A 57 -8.75 18.77 8.60
CA VAL A 57 -10.13 18.35 8.35
C VAL A 57 -10.52 17.35 9.44
N PRO A 58 -11.45 17.68 10.35
CA PRO A 58 -11.90 16.73 11.36
C PRO A 58 -12.57 15.53 10.70
N GLY A 59 -12.35 14.34 11.25
CA GLY A 59 -12.94 13.09 10.77
C GLY A 59 -12.38 12.56 9.44
N ARG A 60 -11.26 13.10 8.93
CA ARG A 60 -10.65 12.55 7.68
C ARG A 60 -10.33 11.07 7.80
N SER A 61 -9.77 10.64 8.94
CA SER A 61 -9.41 9.25 9.18
C SER A 61 -10.64 8.33 9.18
N GLU A 62 -11.75 8.77 9.79
CA GLU A 62 -13.03 8.02 9.79
C GLU A 62 -13.60 7.94 8.38
N ASN A 63 -13.64 9.07 7.67
CA ASN A 63 -14.08 9.12 6.28
C ASN A 63 -13.23 8.23 5.37
N LEU A 64 -11.92 8.12 5.62
CA LEU A 64 -11.04 7.28 4.82
C LEU A 64 -11.36 5.78 5.00
N VAL A 65 -11.71 5.35 6.22
CA VAL A 65 -12.16 3.97 6.47
C VAL A 65 -13.51 3.69 5.81
N LEU A 66 -14.44 4.65 5.84
CA LEU A 66 -15.71 4.54 5.12
C LEU A 66 -15.49 4.49 3.60
N GLU A 67 -14.61 5.32 3.06
CA GLU A 67 -14.23 5.31 1.64
C GLU A 67 -13.61 3.96 1.23
N PHE A 68 -12.84 3.33 2.12
CA PHE A 68 -12.30 1.99 1.90
C PHE A 68 -13.40 0.94 1.83
N ASP A 69 -14.31 0.91 2.81
CA ASP A 69 -15.42 -0.05 2.86
C ASP A 69 -16.31 0.05 1.60
N GLU A 70 -16.64 1.28 1.20
CA GLU A 70 -17.40 1.52 -0.03
C GLU A 70 -16.64 1.08 -1.29
N ALA A 71 -15.35 1.38 -1.37
CA ALA A 71 -14.53 1.03 -2.53
C ALA A 71 -14.31 -0.49 -2.61
N TYR A 72 -14.10 -1.15 -1.47
CA TYR A 72 -13.96 -2.59 -1.34
C TYR A 72 -15.25 -3.29 -1.73
N THR A 73 -16.39 -2.87 -1.18
CA THR A 73 -17.71 -3.41 -1.52
C THR A 73 -17.98 -3.27 -3.03
N ALA A 74 -17.80 -2.06 -3.58
CA ALA A 74 -17.99 -1.84 -5.01
C ALA A 74 -17.04 -2.70 -5.88
N PHE A 75 -15.79 -2.87 -5.45
CA PHE A 75 -14.81 -3.71 -6.12
C PHE A 75 -15.23 -5.19 -6.11
N VAL A 76 -15.71 -5.70 -4.97
CA VAL A 76 -16.14 -7.09 -4.79
C VAL A 76 -17.44 -7.40 -5.53
N GLU A 77 -18.44 -6.53 -5.45
CA GLU A 77 -19.69 -6.66 -6.22
C GLU A 77 -19.44 -6.59 -7.73
N GLY A 78 -18.33 -5.99 -8.12
CA GLY A 78 -18.00 -5.68 -9.49
C GLY A 78 -17.12 -6.69 -10.22
N PHE A 79 -16.84 -7.86 -9.65
CA PHE A 79 -15.91 -8.81 -10.25
C PHE A 79 -16.39 -9.36 -11.60
N GLU A 80 -15.75 -8.89 -12.68
CA GLU A 80 -15.75 -9.61 -13.97
C GLU A 80 -14.81 -10.81 -13.92
N ARG A 81 -13.73 -10.70 -13.14
CA ARG A 81 -12.77 -11.76 -12.82
C ARG A 81 -12.46 -11.71 -11.33
N LEU A 82 -12.59 -12.84 -10.66
CA LEU A 82 -12.29 -12.98 -9.25
C LEU A 82 -10.78 -12.74 -9.01
N PRO A 83 -10.40 -12.01 -7.94
CA PRO A 83 -9.01 -11.96 -7.51
C PRO A 83 -8.56 -13.34 -7.08
N ASP A 84 -7.26 -13.57 -7.11
CA ASP A 84 -6.71 -14.79 -6.54
C ASP A 84 -6.83 -14.79 -5.00
N GLU A 85 -6.56 -15.95 -4.42
CA GLU A 85 -6.66 -16.15 -2.97
C GLU A 85 -5.73 -15.20 -2.20
N GLU A 86 -4.52 -14.95 -2.71
CA GLU A 86 -3.55 -14.07 -2.07
C GLU A 86 -4.05 -12.61 -2.03
N GLN A 87 -4.59 -12.13 -3.15
CA GLN A 87 -5.23 -10.82 -3.30
C GLN A 87 -6.42 -10.64 -2.35
N LEU A 88 -7.29 -11.65 -2.26
CA LEU A 88 -8.43 -11.63 -1.35
C LEU A 88 -7.99 -11.62 0.11
N LEU A 89 -7.03 -12.47 0.49
CA LEU A 89 -6.48 -12.53 1.84
C LEU A 89 -5.81 -11.21 2.23
N ALA A 90 -5.09 -10.56 1.30
CA ALA A 90 -4.49 -9.26 1.55
C ALA A 90 -5.55 -8.19 1.86
N LEU A 91 -6.62 -8.13 1.06
CA LEU A 91 -7.74 -7.20 1.29
C LEU A 91 -8.46 -7.47 2.62
N GLN A 92 -8.72 -8.74 2.94
CA GLN A 92 -9.37 -9.13 4.19
C GLN A 92 -8.56 -8.74 5.43
N ARG A 93 -7.23 -8.76 5.35
CA ARG A 93 -6.39 -8.32 6.49
C ARG A 93 -6.52 -6.82 6.74
N VAL A 94 -6.58 -6.00 5.69
CA VAL A 94 -6.83 -4.55 5.82
C VAL A 94 -8.21 -4.32 6.44
N ASP A 95 -9.24 -4.97 5.89
CA ASP A 95 -10.62 -4.87 6.39
C ASP A 95 -10.72 -5.26 7.88
N ALA A 96 -10.15 -6.41 8.26
CA ALA A 96 -10.15 -6.88 9.64
C ALA A 96 -9.46 -5.90 10.60
N GLN A 97 -8.34 -5.30 10.18
CA GLN A 97 -7.63 -4.30 10.99
C GLN A 97 -8.49 -3.05 11.21
N LEU A 98 -9.06 -2.51 10.12
CA LEU A 98 -9.91 -1.32 10.19
C LEU A 98 -11.18 -1.58 11.01
N ALA A 99 -11.83 -2.72 10.82
CA ALA A 99 -12.97 -3.15 11.62
C ALA A 99 -12.61 -3.28 13.11
N GLY A 100 -11.40 -3.76 13.43
CA GLY A 100 -10.86 -3.80 14.78
C GLY A 100 -10.76 -2.41 15.42
N MET A 101 -10.21 -1.44 14.68
CA MET A 101 -10.13 -0.04 15.13
C MET A 101 -11.52 0.58 15.36
N VAL A 102 -12.46 0.35 14.45
CA VAL A 102 -13.86 0.84 14.61
C VAL A 102 -14.51 0.24 15.85
N ARG A 103 -14.31 -1.06 16.11
CA ARG A 103 -14.86 -1.74 17.29
C ARG A 103 -14.27 -1.25 18.61
N ALA A 104 -13.02 -0.79 18.60
CA ALA A 104 -12.37 -0.24 19.79
C ALA A 104 -13.08 1.03 20.29
N GLN A 105 -13.83 1.74 19.43
CA GLN A 105 -14.58 2.96 19.77
C GLN A 105 -13.72 4.03 20.46
N ASP A 106 -12.43 4.03 20.17
CA ASP A 106 -11.48 4.98 20.73
C ASP A 106 -11.35 6.19 19.80
N ALA A 107 -11.87 7.34 20.24
CA ALA A 107 -11.82 8.59 19.50
C ALA A 107 -10.38 9.07 19.22
N GLU A 108 -9.42 8.71 20.09
CA GLU A 108 -8.03 9.18 19.95
C GLU A 108 -7.34 8.57 18.72
N LEU A 109 -7.74 7.35 18.34
CA LEU A 109 -7.23 6.66 17.14
C LEU A 109 -7.58 7.39 15.85
N TRP A 110 -8.66 8.16 15.83
CA TRP A 110 -9.18 8.82 14.64
C TRP A 110 -8.61 10.23 14.43
N THR A 111 -7.77 10.69 15.36
CA THR A 111 -7.11 11.98 15.24
C THR A 111 -6.05 11.99 14.15
N GLU A 112 -5.80 13.16 13.56
CA GLU A 112 -4.72 13.35 12.59
C GLU A 112 -3.33 13.05 13.20
N ARG A 113 -3.18 13.27 14.52
CA ARG A 113 -1.97 12.91 15.24
C ARG A 113 -1.78 11.40 15.28
N ALA A 114 -2.81 10.64 15.68
CA ALA A 114 -2.74 9.19 15.73
C ALA A 114 -2.46 8.60 14.34
N ARG A 115 -3.09 9.12 13.29
CA ARG A 115 -2.81 8.68 11.91
C ARG A 115 -1.34 8.81 11.50
N ARG A 116 -0.63 9.80 12.06
CA ARG A 116 0.80 10.02 11.78
C ARG A 116 1.72 9.18 12.67
N GLU A 117 1.39 9.06 13.94
CA GLU A 117 2.35 8.67 14.99
C GLU A 117 1.98 7.35 15.70
N ASP A 118 0.72 6.92 15.62
CA ASP A 118 0.26 5.72 16.31
C ASP A 118 0.64 4.45 15.55
N GLY A 119 1.09 3.43 16.28
CA GLY A 119 1.52 2.15 15.74
C GLY A 119 0.39 1.39 15.05
N VAL A 120 -0.87 1.54 15.48
CA VAL A 120 -1.99 0.86 14.83
C VAL A 120 -2.16 1.33 13.38
N TRP A 121 -1.84 2.60 13.11
CA TRP A 121 -1.82 3.16 11.77
C TRP A 121 -0.56 2.79 10.98
N ASP A 122 0.56 2.47 11.64
CA ASP A 122 1.71 1.84 10.97
C ASP A 122 1.30 0.46 10.42
N GLU A 123 0.59 -0.35 11.20
CA GLU A 123 0.09 -1.66 10.76
C GLU A 123 -0.88 -1.54 9.57
N VAL A 124 -1.83 -0.60 9.61
CA VAL A 124 -2.72 -0.31 8.47
C VAL A 124 -1.93 0.06 7.22
N ARG A 125 -0.87 0.86 7.37
CA ARG A 125 -0.01 1.27 6.26
C ARG A 125 0.70 0.08 5.62
N GLU A 126 1.32 -0.78 6.44
CA GLU A 126 2.00 -1.98 5.96
C GLU A 126 1.04 -2.94 5.24
N LEU A 127 -0.17 -3.12 5.77
CA LEU A 127 -1.19 -3.96 5.14
C LEU A 127 -1.65 -3.37 3.79
N ALA A 128 -1.89 -2.06 3.72
CA ALA A 128 -2.29 -1.39 2.49
C ALA A 128 -1.20 -1.45 1.41
N GLU A 129 0.08 -1.25 1.78
CA GLU A 129 1.22 -1.45 0.88
C GLU A 129 1.32 -2.91 0.40
N GLY A 130 1.03 -3.86 1.29
CA GLY A 130 0.96 -5.28 0.95
C GLY A 130 -0.07 -5.57 -0.14
N VAL A 131 -1.28 -5.01 -0.04
CA VAL A 131 -2.30 -5.13 -1.08
C VAL A 131 -1.80 -4.56 -2.41
N ILE A 132 -1.28 -3.33 -2.41
CA ILE A 132 -0.78 -2.67 -3.62
C ILE A 132 0.26 -3.56 -4.33
N ARG A 133 1.17 -4.17 -3.56
CA ARG A 133 2.21 -5.06 -4.08
C ARG A 133 1.66 -6.35 -4.68
N VAL A 134 0.75 -7.04 -3.97
CA VAL A 134 0.16 -8.31 -4.43
C VAL A 134 -0.68 -8.11 -5.70
N PHE A 135 -1.33 -6.96 -5.84
CA PHE A 135 -2.05 -6.60 -7.06
C PHE A 135 -1.14 -6.10 -8.19
N GLY A 136 0.15 -5.87 -7.93
CA GLY A 136 1.09 -5.32 -8.90
C GLY A 136 0.77 -3.87 -9.31
N TRP A 137 0.10 -3.12 -8.45
CA TRP A 137 -0.25 -1.72 -8.69
C TRP A 137 0.90 -0.78 -8.35
N PRO A 138 0.95 0.43 -8.96
CA PRO A 138 2.00 1.39 -8.62
C PRO A 138 1.88 1.86 -7.17
N GLY A 139 3.03 1.91 -6.47
CA GLY A 139 3.12 2.37 -5.09
C GLY A 139 3.30 3.88 -4.93
N VAL A 140 3.31 4.34 -3.67
CA VAL A 140 3.47 5.77 -3.29
C VAL A 140 4.77 6.38 -3.83
N GLY A 141 5.84 5.59 -3.93
CA GLY A 141 7.14 6.04 -4.47
C GLY A 141 7.17 6.14 -6.00
N GLU A 142 6.38 5.34 -6.71
CA GLU A 142 6.37 5.29 -8.18
C GLU A 142 5.53 6.41 -8.80
N MET A 143 4.52 6.90 -8.08
CA MET A 143 3.72 8.06 -8.52
C MET A 143 4.52 9.36 -8.64
N LYS A 144 5.58 9.55 -7.84
CA LYS A 144 6.40 10.77 -7.89
C LYS A 144 7.35 10.80 -9.09
N ALA A 145 7.65 9.67 -9.72
CA ALA A 145 8.61 9.58 -10.81
C ALA A 145 8.02 9.97 -12.19
N GLY A 146 6.68 10.07 -12.33
CA GLY A 146 6.02 10.29 -13.62
C GLY A 146 5.70 11.74 -14.02
N SER A 147 5.88 12.73 -13.14
CA SER A 147 5.39 14.10 -13.36
C SER A 147 6.42 15.09 -13.94
N GLY A 148 7.41 14.60 -14.71
CA GLY A 148 8.49 15.43 -15.24
C GLY A 148 8.98 15.02 -16.61
N SER A 149 8.17 15.19 -17.66
CA SER A 149 8.70 15.58 -18.98
C SER A 149 7.58 16.02 -19.93
N CYS A 150 7.34 17.32 -20.00
CA CYS A 150 6.83 17.95 -21.20
C CYS A 150 7.79 19.09 -21.56
N GLU A 151 8.99 18.72 -22.03
CA GLU A 151 9.87 19.67 -22.70
C GLU A 151 9.14 20.16 -23.97
N ALA A 152 8.67 21.39 -23.90
CA ALA A 152 8.13 22.13 -25.01
C ALA A 152 9.26 22.37 -26.03
N SER A 153 9.31 21.55 -27.07
CA SER A 153 10.10 21.83 -28.28
C SER A 153 9.49 23.00 -29.05
N GLY A 154 9.74 24.22 -28.57
CA GLY A 154 9.51 25.46 -29.31
C GLY A 154 10.70 25.75 -30.23
N GLY A 155 10.82 24.99 -31.32
CA GLY A 155 11.78 25.26 -32.39
C GLY A 155 11.20 26.26 -33.38
N VAL A 156 11.60 27.53 -33.25
CA VAL A 156 11.38 28.58 -34.26
C VAL A 156 12.18 28.25 -35.52
N GLY A 157 11.51 28.25 -36.68
CA GLY A 157 12.12 28.36 -37.99
C GLY A 157 11.04 28.73 -39.00
N GLY A 158 11.22 29.68 -39.92
CA GLY A 158 12.27 30.66 -40.17
C GLY A 158 11.69 31.72 -41.11
#